data_AF-A0A1Z9XQF2-F1
#
_entry.id   AF-A0A1Z9XQF2-F1
#
_cell.length_a   1.000
_cell.length_b   1.000
_cell.length_c   1.000
_cell.angle_alpha   90.00
_cell.angle_beta   90.00
_cell.angle_gamma   90.00
#
_symmetry.space_group_name_H-M   'P 1'
#
loop_
_entity.id
_entity.type
_entity.pdbx_description
1 polymer ?
#
loop_
_entity_poly.entity_id
_entity_poly.type
_entity_poly.pdbx_seq_one_letter_code
_entity_poly.pdbx_strand_id
1 'polypeptide(L)'
;MYWLIPSPLTGSNPVNGFLTVYDKCCEFVNGFGVNPPELTKSVNVTGAIKKMQDEYWWLRKLRKVIIRKREEVLIHLRQVNSRKGKYCSDYTVNQRIIQKELQRKMLEELVIVNEDGESFSLAELSDKNVNGADLDGGNSIDASQRVEAWASCWGIRQFQQIGAASVTVWRELRRLKQLLGEHDHFIDIHKAADSGAWAEFVKLMGGVFCKRNEQAIHPLYKEQFATDTGELK
;
A
#
# COMPACT_ATOMS: atom_id res chain seq x y z
N MET A 1 -32.72 21.27 0.07
CA MET A 1 -31.78 22.23 0.69
C MET A 1 -30.55 22.25 -0.23
N TYR A 2 -30.52 23.18 -1.18
CA TYR A 2 -29.50 23.23 -2.22
C TYR A 2 -28.26 23.95 -1.70
N TRP A 3 -27.10 23.31 -1.77
CA TRP A 3 -25.81 23.94 -1.48
C TRP A 3 -25.51 24.94 -2.60
N LEU A 4 -25.54 26.24 -2.26
CA LEU A 4 -25.10 27.33 -3.14
C LEU A 4 -23.63 27.11 -3.49
N ILE A 5 -23.35 26.78 -4.75
CA ILE A 5 -22.01 26.85 -5.32
C ILE A 5 -21.60 28.33 -5.31
N PRO A 6 -20.51 28.72 -4.62
CA PRO A 6 -20.06 30.11 -4.64
C PRO A 6 -19.70 30.51 -6.08
N SER A 7 -20.18 31.67 -6.53
CA SER A 7 -19.79 32.26 -7.81
C SER A 7 -18.26 32.38 -7.92
N PRO A 8 -17.69 32.22 -9.14
CA PRO A 8 -16.26 32.27 -9.32
C PRO A 8 -15.77 33.69 -9.03
N LEU A 9 -14.88 33.81 -8.04
CA LEU A 9 -14.23 35.07 -7.68
C LEU A 9 -13.37 35.51 -8.87
N THR A 10 -13.84 36.51 -9.60
CA THR A 10 -13.09 37.25 -10.63
C THR A 10 -12.06 38.16 -9.94
N GLY A 11 -11.00 37.56 -9.42
CA GLY A 11 -9.79 38.24 -8.93
C GLY A 11 -8.64 38.04 -9.90
N SER A 12 -7.87 39.10 -10.14
CA SER A 12 -6.78 39.26 -11.11
C SER A 12 -5.54 38.35 -10.94
N ASN A 13 -5.66 37.19 -10.30
CA ASN A 13 -4.61 36.17 -10.29
C ASN A 13 -5.18 34.77 -9.95
N PRO A 14 -5.65 33.99 -10.94
CA PRO A 14 -6.36 32.72 -10.72
C PRO A 14 -5.52 31.64 -10.01
N VAL A 15 -4.19 31.77 -10.00
CA VAL A 15 -3.27 30.82 -9.36
C VAL A 15 -3.36 30.87 -7.82
N ASN A 16 -3.64 32.04 -7.23
CA ASN A 16 -3.70 32.21 -5.77
C ASN A 16 -5.05 31.77 -5.16
N GLY A 17 -6.14 31.83 -5.94
CA GLY A 17 -7.47 31.39 -5.48
C GLY A 17 -7.52 29.89 -5.16
N PHE A 18 -6.93 29.04 -6.01
CA PHE A 18 -6.94 27.60 -5.76
C PHE A 18 -6.06 27.19 -4.59
N LEU A 19 -4.93 27.87 -4.38
CA LEU A 19 -4.07 27.63 -3.22
C LEU A 19 -4.77 28.02 -1.91
N THR A 20 -5.40 29.20 -1.85
CA THR A 20 -6.14 29.61 -0.65
C THR A 20 -7.33 28.70 -0.33
N VAL A 21 -8.05 28.20 -1.35
CA VAL A 21 -9.10 27.19 -1.16
C VAL A 21 -8.51 25.88 -0.64
N TYR A 22 -7.40 25.42 -1.23
CA TYR A 22 -6.69 24.23 -0.77
C TYR A 22 -6.25 24.35 0.69
N ASP A 23 -5.69 25.49 1.10
CA ASP A 23 -5.24 25.72 2.48
C ASP A 23 -6.41 25.64 3.46
N LYS A 24 -7.54 26.29 3.14
CA LYS A 24 -8.76 26.18 3.95
C LYS A 24 -9.30 24.76 4.03
N CYS A 25 -9.28 24.02 2.92
CA CYS A 25 -9.65 22.60 2.92
C CYS A 25 -8.70 21.79 3.81
N CYS A 26 -7.40 22.09 3.79
CA CYS A 26 -6.41 21.44 4.63
C CYS A 26 -6.67 21.71 6.13
N GLU A 27 -6.95 22.95 6.50
CA GLU A 27 -7.34 23.32 7.87
C GLU A 27 -8.57 22.55 8.34
N PHE A 28 -9.62 22.50 7.50
CA PHE A 28 -10.83 21.73 7.79
C PHE A 28 -10.52 20.26 8.02
N VAL A 29 -9.74 19.65 7.12
CA VAL A 29 -9.34 18.23 7.19
C VAL A 29 -8.52 17.93 8.45
N ASN A 30 -7.55 18.79 8.77
CA ASN A 30 -6.74 18.68 9.99
C ASN A 30 -7.60 18.73 11.26
N GLY A 31 -8.67 19.52 11.26
CA GLY A 31 -9.63 19.60 12.36
C GLY A 31 -10.25 18.26 12.77
N PHE A 32 -10.31 17.28 11.86
CA PHE A 32 -10.81 15.92 12.12
C PHE A 32 -9.68 14.92 12.47
N GLY A 33 -8.45 15.38 12.68
CA GLY A 33 -7.29 14.52 12.94
C GLY A 33 -6.86 13.71 11.71
N VAL A 34 -7.22 14.17 10.51
CA VAL A 34 -6.82 13.56 9.24
C VAL A 34 -5.75 14.43 8.60
N ASN A 35 -4.69 13.84 8.07
CA ASN A 35 -3.69 14.58 7.30
C ASN A 35 -4.20 14.79 5.85
N PRO A 36 -4.22 16.04 5.35
CA PRO A 36 -4.62 16.33 3.98
C PRO A 36 -3.63 15.76 2.95
N PRO A 37 -4.05 15.61 1.68
CA PRO A 37 -3.15 15.16 0.62
C PRO A 37 -2.04 16.17 0.37
N GLU A 38 -0.79 15.77 0.57
CA GLU A 38 0.38 16.60 0.28
C GLU A 38 0.55 16.82 -1.24
N LEU A 39 0.88 18.05 -1.62
CA LEU A 39 1.20 18.41 -2.99
C LEU A 39 2.55 17.82 -3.37
N THR A 40 2.58 17.06 -4.46
CA THR A 40 3.78 16.41 -5.01
C THR A 40 3.77 16.55 -6.52
N LYS A 41 4.84 16.12 -7.21
CA LYS A 41 4.88 16.16 -8.69
C LYS A 41 3.70 15.44 -9.35
N SER A 42 3.14 14.42 -8.70
CA SER A 42 2.00 13.64 -9.20
C SER A 42 0.64 14.10 -8.65
N VAL A 43 0.61 14.95 -7.62
CA VAL A 43 -0.63 15.41 -6.98
C VAL A 43 -0.68 16.94 -7.02
N ASN A 44 -1.46 17.46 -7.97
CA ASN A 44 -1.70 18.89 -8.10
C ASN A 44 -2.81 19.38 -7.15
N VAL A 45 -2.91 20.71 -7.01
CA VAL A 45 -3.85 21.39 -6.09
C VAL A 45 -5.29 20.95 -6.34
N THR A 46 -5.73 20.93 -7.61
CA THR A 46 -7.08 20.53 -7.99
C THR A 46 -7.37 19.07 -7.60
N GLY A 47 -6.42 18.15 -7.83
CA GLY A 47 -6.53 16.75 -7.46
C GLY A 47 -6.59 16.54 -5.95
N ALA A 48 -5.81 17.32 -5.19
CA ALA A 48 -5.87 17.29 -3.73
C ALA A 48 -7.23 17.79 -3.20
N ILE A 49 -7.76 18.89 -3.75
CA ILE A 49 -9.09 19.40 -3.40
C ILE A 49 -10.19 18.37 -3.73
N LYS A 50 -10.15 17.73 -4.91
CA LYS A 50 -11.09 16.67 -5.28
C LYS A 50 -11.04 15.49 -4.30
N LYS A 51 -9.86 15.06 -3.86
CA LYS A 51 -9.72 14.01 -2.82
C LYS A 51 -10.37 14.43 -1.50
N MET A 52 -10.22 15.69 -1.10
CA MET A 52 -10.85 16.23 0.11
C MET A 52 -12.37 16.44 -0.02
N GLN A 53 -12.95 16.22 -1.21
CA GLN A 53 -14.40 16.19 -1.43
C GLN A 53 -14.94 14.76 -1.63
N ASP A 54 -14.06 13.79 -1.87
CA ASP A 54 -14.42 12.39 -2.15
C ASP A 54 -14.89 11.68 -0.86
N GLU A 55 -16.13 11.19 -0.87
CA GLU A 55 -16.75 10.50 0.26
C GLU A 55 -15.95 9.25 0.66
N TYR A 56 -15.52 8.46 -0.32
CA TYR A 56 -14.77 7.22 -0.05
C TYR A 56 -13.40 7.51 0.56
N TRP A 57 -12.73 8.60 0.17
CA TRP A 57 -11.51 9.07 0.79
C TRP A 57 -11.75 9.44 2.25
N TRP A 58 -12.79 10.21 2.55
CA TRP A 58 -13.17 10.56 3.91
C TRP A 58 -13.49 9.34 4.76
N LEU A 59 -14.32 8.42 4.26
CA LEU A 59 -14.65 7.18 4.95
C LEU A 59 -13.40 6.37 5.29
N ARG A 60 -12.47 6.21 4.34
CA ARG A 60 -11.20 5.50 4.59
C ARG A 60 -10.34 6.20 5.65
N LYS A 61 -10.25 7.53 5.60
CA LYS A 61 -9.43 8.32 6.54
C LYS A 61 -10.01 8.33 7.95
N LEU A 62 -11.30 8.62 8.08
CA LEU A 62 -11.99 8.68 9.36
C LEU A 62 -12.02 7.30 10.04
N ARG A 63 -12.25 6.21 9.29
CA ARG A 63 -12.16 4.85 9.85
C ARG A 63 -10.79 4.60 10.49
N LYS A 64 -9.70 5.02 9.86
CA LYS A 64 -8.35 4.89 10.44
C LYS A 64 -8.18 5.70 11.72
N VAL A 65 -8.67 6.95 11.73
CA VAL A 65 -8.61 7.81 12.94
C VAL A 65 -9.38 7.15 14.09
N ILE A 66 -10.62 6.72 13.84
CA ILE A 66 -11.49 6.09 14.85
C ILE A 66 -10.85 4.81 15.40
N ILE A 67 -10.37 3.92 14.53
CA ILE A 67 -9.77 2.65 14.95
C ILE A 67 -8.55 2.90 15.84
N ARG A 68 -7.66 3.82 15.43
CA ARG A 68 -6.45 4.16 16.21
C ARG A 68 -6.79 4.85 17.54
N LYS A 69 -7.74 5.78 17.54
CA LYS A 69 -8.17 6.47 18.76
C LYS A 69 -8.83 5.52 19.75
N ARG A 70 -9.63 4.56 19.27
CA ARG A 70 -10.19 3.50 20.11
C ARG A 70 -9.09 2.65 20.73
N GLU A 71 -8.11 2.23 19.93
CA GLU A 71 -7.00 1.43 20.43
C GLU A 71 -6.16 2.21 21.46
N GLU A 72 -5.90 3.49 21.20
CA GLU A 72 -5.25 4.40 22.15
C GLU A 72 -5.99 4.43 23.49
N VAL A 73 -7.32 4.59 23.48
CA VAL A 73 -8.14 4.54 24.71
C VAL A 73 -8.01 3.18 25.41
N LEU A 74 -8.05 2.07 24.67
CA LEU A 74 -7.92 0.73 25.26
C LEU A 74 -6.54 0.47 25.87
N ILE A 75 -5.48 1.02 25.28
CA ILE A 75 -4.13 1.01 25.86
C ILE A 75 -4.12 1.79 27.19
N HIS A 76 -4.69 2.99 27.23
CA HIS A 76 -4.78 3.79 28.46
C HIS A 76 -5.60 3.09 29.56
N LEU A 77 -6.66 2.36 29.18
CA LEU A 77 -7.45 1.52 30.09
C LEU A 77 -6.76 0.20 30.46
N ARG A 78 -5.47 0.04 30.12
CA ARG A 78 -4.65 -1.16 30.36
C ARG A 78 -5.26 -2.45 29.80
N GLN A 79 -6.08 -2.38 28.75
CA GLN A 79 -6.62 -3.55 28.06
C GLN A 79 -5.57 -4.21 27.14
N VAL A 80 -4.46 -3.52 26.88
CA VAL A 80 -3.31 -4.02 26.13
C VAL A 80 -2.13 -4.17 27.10
N ASN A 81 -1.76 -5.40 27.43
CA ASN A 81 -0.63 -5.72 28.29
C ASN A 81 -0.28 -7.21 28.18
N SER A 82 0.82 -7.64 28.83
CA SER A 82 1.30 -9.02 28.77
C SER A 82 0.37 -10.07 29.38
N ARG A 83 -0.51 -9.68 30.31
CA ARG A 83 -1.53 -10.55 30.95
C ARG A 83 -2.87 -10.55 30.22
N LYS A 84 -3.08 -9.60 29.30
CA LYS A 84 -4.26 -9.47 28.43
C LYS A 84 -3.79 -9.69 26.98
N GLY A 85 -4.27 -8.88 26.03
CA GLY A 85 -3.79 -8.89 24.66
C GLY A 85 -2.42 -8.22 24.51
N LYS A 86 -1.45 -8.95 23.94
CA LYS A 86 -0.17 -8.36 23.49
C LYS A 86 -0.39 -7.57 22.20
N TYR A 87 0.34 -6.47 22.05
CA TYR A 87 0.33 -5.54 20.91
C TYR A 87 -0.96 -4.75 20.69
N CYS A 88 -2.11 -5.42 20.74
CA CYS A 88 -3.41 -4.79 20.56
C CYS A 88 -4.50 -5.44 21.44
N SER A 89 -5.59 -4.70 21.59
CA SER A 89 -6.77 -5.11 22.34
C SER A 89 -7.53 -6.24 21.66
N ASP A 90 -8.26 -7.03 22.47
CA ASP A 90 -9.12 -8.11 21.97
C ASP A 90 -10.23 -7.58 21.03
N TYR A 91 -10.67 -6.34 21.29
CA TYR A 91 -11.61 -5.65 20.41
C TYR A 91 -11.05 -5.51 18.98
N THR A 92 -9.81 -5.04 18.85
CA THR A 92 -9.16 -4.84 17.54
C THR A 92 -8.96 -6.16 16.80
N VAL A 93 -8.63 -7.24 17.51
CA VAL A 93 -8.54 -8.59 16.95
C VAL A 93 -9.90 -9.05 16.42
N ASN A 94 -10.96 -8.95 17.24
CA ASN A 94 -12.30 -9.40 16.86
C ASN A 94 -12.84 -8.63 15.65
N GLN A 95 -12.61 -7.31 15.58
CA GLN A 95 -12.98 -6.53 14.39
C GLN A 95 -12.24 -6.98 13.14
N ARG A 96 -10.96 -7.36 13.26
CA ARG A 96 -10.18 -7.88 12.13
C ARG A 96 -10.70 -9.24 11.66
N ILE A 97 -11.09 -10.12 12.59
CA ILE A 97 -11.71 -11.41 12.27
C ILE A 97 -13.02 -11.19 11.51
N ILE A 98 -13.91 -10.35 12.04
CA ILE A 98 -15.19 -10.01 11.38
C ILE A 98 -14.95 -9.42 9.99
N GLN A 99 -13.97 -8.52 9.84
CA GLN A 99 -13.63 -7.95 8.54
C GLN A 99 -13.20 -9.02 7.54
N LYS A 100 -12.35 -9.97 7.94
CA LYS A 100 -11.90 -11.08 7.09
C LYS A 100 -13.06 -11.98 6.69
N GLU A 101 -13.95 -12.28 7.63
CA GLU A 101 -15.13 -13.11 7.36
C GLU A 101 -16.07 -12.45 6.36
N LEU A 102 -16.37 -11.15 6.53
CA LEU A 102 -17.19 -10.38 5.59
C LEU A 102 -16.54 -10.28 4.21
N GLN A 103 -15.22 -10.07 4.16
CA GLN A 103 -14.47 -10.06 2.90
C GLN A 103 -14.54 -11.42 2.21
N ARG A 104 -14.42 -12.52 2.96
CA ARG A 104 -14.53 -13.87 2.41
C ARG A 104 -15.92 -14.13 1.84
N LYS A 105 -16.99 -13.81 2.58
CA LYS A 105 -18.38 -13.91 2.10
C LYS A 105 -18.59 -13.12 0.81
N MET A 106 -18.10 -11.89 0.76
CA MET A 106 -18.16 -11.07 -0.45
C MET A 106 -17.44 -11.74 -1.64
N LEU A 107 -16.30 -12.40 -1.42
CA LEU A 107 -15.57 -13.11 -2.49
C LEU A 107 -16.24 -14.42 -2.90
N GLU A 108 -16.93 -15.09 -1.98
CA GLU A 108 -17.72 -16.30 -2.26
C GLU A 108 -18.96 -15.95 -3.10
N GLU A 109 -19.60 -14.81 -2.83
CA GLU A 109 -20.77 -14.33 -3.58
C GLU A 109 -20.41 -13.79 -4.99
N LEU A 110 -19.19 -13.28 -5.17
CA LEU A 110 -18.74 -12.76 -6.47
C LEU A 110 -18.27 -13.89 -7.38
N VAL A 111 -19.06 -14.17 -8.41
CA VAL A 111 -18.79 -15.22 -9.41
C VAL A 111 -18.29 -14.61 -10.72
N ILE A 112 -17.23 -15.20 -11.28
CA ILE A 112 -16.71 -14.93 -12.62
C ILE A 112 -17.09 -16.11 -13.53
N VAL A 113 -17.55 -15.80 -14.74
CA VAL A 113 -17.84 -16.79 -15.77
C VAL A 113 -16.80 -16.67 -16.88
N ASN A 114 -16.17 -17.79 -17.25
CA ASN A 114 -15.21 -17.85 -18.36
C ASN A 114 -15.93 -17.98 -19.71
N GLU A 115 -15.19 -17.82 -20.82
CA GLU A 115 -15.69 -17.97 -22.19
C GLU A 115 -16.27 -19.38 -22.47
N ASP A 116 -15.77 -20.40 -21.76
CA ASP A 116 -16.25 -21.79 -21.85
C ASP A 116 -17.53 -22.06 -21.03
N GLY A 117 -18.11 -21.05 -20.37
CA GLY A 117 -19.32 -21.17 -19.54
C GLY A 117 -19.09 -21.70 -18.12
N GLU A 118 -17.84 -21.99 -17.75
CA GLU A 118 -17.47 -22.35 -16.38
C GLU A 118 -17.59 -21.14 -15.44
N SER A 119 -18.13 -21.36 -14.24
CA SER A 119 -18.30 -20.32 -13.22
C SER A 119 -17.44 -20.63 -12.00
N PHE A 120 -16.65 -19.65 -11.56
CA PHE A 120 -15.82 -19.75 -10.35
C PHE A 120 -16.06 -18.53 -9.46
N SER A 121 -16.11 -18.75 -8.15
CA SER A 121 -16.11 -17.64 -7.20
C SER A 121 -14.73 -16.99 -7.10
N LEU A 122 -14.68 -15.71 -6.75
CA LEU A 122 -13.40 -15.05 -6.45
C LEU A 122 -12.69 -15.69 -5.26
N ALA A 123 -13.43 -16.28 -4.32
CA ALA A 123 -12.86 -17.03 -3.20
C ALA A 123 -12.09 -18.26 -3.68
N GLU A 124 -12.66 -19.07 -4.58
CA GLU A 124 -12.00 -20.24 -5.15
C GLU A 124 -10.71 -19.88 -5.91
N LEU A 125 -10.75 -18.78 -6.66
CA LEU A 125 -9.57 -18.27 -7.36
C LEU A 125 -8.51 -17.75 -6.38
N SER A 126 -8.92 -17.12 -5.27
CA SER A 126 -8.01 -16.69 -4.22
C SER A 126 -7.31 -17.87 -3.56
N ASP A 127 -8.07 -18.91 -3.18
CA ASP A 127 -7.55 -20.08 -2.48
C ASP A 127 -6.55 -20.87 -3.36
N LYS A 128 -6.76 -20.92 -4.68
CA LYS A 128 -5.81 -21.54 -5.64
C LYS A 128 -4.48 -20.79 -5.79
N ASN A 129 -4.44 -19.49 -5.50
CA ASN A 129 -3.24 -18.67 -5.66
C ASN A 129 -2.33 -18.65 -4.40
N VAL A 130 -2.84 -19.14 -3.26
CA VAL A 130 -2.10 -19.16 -1.99
C VAL A 130 -1.43 -20.53 -1.81
N ASN A 131 -0.20 -20.67 -2.31
CA ASN A 131 0.66 -21.83 -2.05
C ASN A 131 1.30 -21.78 -0.65
N GLY A 132 0.49 -21.67 0.40
CA GLY A 132 0.93 -21.67 1.78
C GLY A 132 0.06 -22.60 2.59
N ALA A 133 0.42 -23.89 2.64
CA ALA A 133 -0.18 -24.82 3.57
C ALA A 133 0.02 -24.26 5.00
N ASP A 134 -1.09 -23.98 5.69
CA ASP A 134 -1.11 -23.53 7.07
C ASP A 134 -0.37 -24.56 7.94
N LEU A 135 0.81 -24.19 8.44
CA LEU A 135 1.57 -25.03 9.35
C LEU A 135 0.90 -24.99 10.74
N ASP A 136 0.42 -26.16 11.14
CA ASP A 136 -0.30 -26.47 12.38
C ASP A 136 0.35 -25.94 13.66
N GLY A 137 -0.49 -25.52 14.61
CA GLY A 137 -0.12 -25.40 16.02
C GLY A 137 -0.92 -24.32 16.76
N GLY A 138 -1.99 -24.72 17.44
CA GLY A 138 -2.78 -23.86 18.33
C GLY A 138 -1.89 -23.04 19.30
N ASN A 139 -2.31 -21.80 19.57
CA ASN A 139 -1.58 -20.62 20.10
C ASN A 139 -0.79 -19.79 19.08
N SER A 140 -0.19 -20.37 18.04
CA SER A 140 0.51 -19.58 17.01
C SER A 140 -0.46 -18.78 16.14
N ILE A 141 -1.68 -19.31 15.95
CA ILE A 141 -2.76 -18.66 15.21
C ILE A 141 -3.26 -17.39 15.95
N ASP A 142 -3.39 -17.41 17.27
CA ASP A 142 -3.83 -16.22 18.04
C ASP A 142 -2.76 -15.11 18.03
N ALA A 143 -1.49 -15.50 18.19
CA ALA A 143 -0.38 -14.56 18.17
C ALA A 143 -0.22 -13.89 16.79
N SER A 144 -0.29 -14.67 15.71
CA SER A 144 -0.19 -14.14 14.34
C SER A 144 -1.38 -13.24 14.00
N GLN A 145 -2.60 -13.63 14.37
CA GLN A 145 -3.81 -12.81 14.20
C GLN A 145 -3.69 -11.47 14.93
N ARG A 146 -3.15 -11.46 16.14
CA ARG A 146 -2.88 -10.22 16.89
C ARG A 146 -1.86 -9.31 16.21
N VAL A 147 -0.76 -9.89 15.72
CA VAL A 147 0.26 -9.13 14.99
C VAL A 147 -0.32 -8.55 13.70
N GLU A 148 -1.18 -9.29 13.01
CA GLU A 148 -1.89 -8.80 11.82
C GLU A 148 -2.90 -7.71 12.14
N ALA A 149 -3.72 -7.89 13.17
CA ALA A 149 -4.69 -6.89 13.61
C ALA A 149 -3.99 -5.59 14.03
N TRP A 150 -2.90 -5.71 14.80
CA TRP A 150 -2.05 -4.58 15.18
C TRP A 150 -1.44 -3.89 13.97
N ALA A 151 -0.79 -4.63 13.07
CA ALA A 151 -0.18 -4.05 11.87
C ALA A 151 -1.20 -3.33 10.98
N SER A 152 -2.39 -3.91 10.82
CA SER A 152 -3.51 -3.29 10.09
C SER A 152 -3.99 -1.98 10.73
N CYS A 153 -4.22 -1.98 12.05
CA CYS A 153 -4.62 -0.81 12.83
C CYS A 153 -3.65 0.37 12.66
N TRP A 154 -2.36 0.09 12.78
CA TRP A 154 -1.31 1.10 12.70
C TRP A 154 -0.84 1.38 11.28
N GLY A 155 -1.27 0.59 10.28
CA GLY A 155 -0.84 0.75 8.89
C GLY A 155 0.62 0.36 8.66
N ILE A 156 1.11 -0.61 9.41
CA ILE A 156 2.48 -1.13 9.34
C ILE A 156 2.55 -2.19 8.26
N ARG A 157 3.51 -2.04 7.34
CA ARG A 157 3.80 -3.05 6.31
C ARG A 157 4.56 -4.20 6.97
N GLN A 158 3.95 -5.38 6.99
CA GLN A 158 4.59 -6.59 7.51
C GLN A 158 5.69 -7.08 6.56
N PHE A 159 6.75 -7.66 7.12
CA PHE A 159 7.88 -8.23 6.38
C PHE A 159 8.61 -7.24 5.46
N GLN A 160 8.50 -5.92 5.68
CA GLN A 160 9.27 -4.94 4.94
C GLN A 160 10.72 -4.93 5.41
N GLN A 161 11.62 -5.53 4.62
CA GLN A 161 13.05 -5.49 4.87
C GLN A 161 13.59 -4.05 4.66
N ILE A 162 14.36 -3.55 5.63
CA ILE A 162 15.00 -2.23 5.55
C ILE A 162 16.46 -2.42 5.14
N GLY A 163 16.92 -1.67 4.14
CA GLY A 163 18.33 -1.64 3.70
C GLY A 163 18.74 -2.71 2.69
N ALA A 164 17.89 -3.67 2.34
CA ALA A 164 18.26 -4.73 1.40
C ALA A 164 18.33 -4.29 -0.07
N ALA A 165 19.01 -5.10 -0.89
CA ALA A 165 19.03 -4.95 -2.34
C ALA A 165 17.61 -5.04 -2.93
N SER A 166 17.37 -4.36 -4.06
CA SER A 166 16.04 -4.23 -4.65
C SER A 166 15.47 -5.57 -5.13
N VAL A 167 14.39 -6.03 -4.47
CA VAL A 167 13.62 -7.23 -4.90
C VAL A 167 12.96 -7.01 -6.27
N THR A 168 12.65 -5.76 -6.64
CA THR A 168 12.14 -5.45 -7.99
C THR A 168 13.19 -5.78 -9.03
N VAL A 169 14.44 -5.33 -8.85
CA VAL A 169 15.54 -5.64 -9.79
C VAL A 169 15.75 -7.15 -9.90
N TRP A 170 15.78 -7.84 -8.76
CA TRP A 170 15.86 -9.31 -8.73
C TRP A 170 14.78 -9.99 -9.58
N ARG A 171 13.52 -9.55 -9.46
CA ARG A 171 12.41 -10.10 -10.25
C ARG A 171 12.51 -9.75 -11.72
N GLU A 172 12.88 -8.52 -12.07
CA GLU A 172 13.02 -8.10 -13.46
C GLU A 172 14.15 -8.85 -14.16
N LEU A 173 15.32 -9.01 -13.52
CA LEU A 173 16.44 -9.77 -14.09
C LEU A 173 16.04 -11.20 -14.43
N ARG A 174 15.28 -11.87 -13.56
CA ARG A 174 14.78 -13.24 -13.80
C ARG A 174 13.73 -13.34 -14.92
N ARG A 175 13.16 -12.22 -15.36
CA ARG A 175 12.24 -12.18 -16.52
C ARG A 175 12.99 -11.92 -17.83
N LEU A 176 14.19 -11.37 -17.76
CA LEU A 176 15.00 -11.13 -18.95
C LEU A 176 15.50 -12.47 -19.48
N LYS A 177 15.09 -12.82 -20.69
CA LYS A 177 15.56 -14.04 -21.36
C LYS A 177 17.02 -13.92 -21.83
N GLN A 178 17.48 -12.70 -22.09
CA GLN A 178 18.83 -12.41 -22.56
C GLN A 178 19.25 -11.00 -22.15
N LEU A 179 20.49 -10.85 -21.71
CA LEU A 179 21.13 -9.55 -21.46
C LEU A 179 21.66 -8.96 -22.78
N LEU A 180 21.40 -7.67 -22.98
CA LEU A 180 21.99 -6.88 -24.06
C LEU A 180 23.11 -6.01 -23.45
N GLY A 181 24.38 -6.45 -23.57
CA GLY A 181 25.56 -5.68 -23.14
C GLY A 181 26.69 -6.55 -22.56
N GLU A 182 27.93 -6.05 -22.66
CA GLU A 182 29.19 -6.73 -22.28
C GLU A 182 29.76 -6.24 -20.93
N HIS A 183 28.91 -5.99 -19.93
CA HIS A 183 29.42 -5.66 -18.59
C HIS A 183 29.45 -6.92 -17.73
N ASP A 184 30.65 -7.44 -17.48
CA ASP A 184 30.90 -8.64 -16.67
C ASP A 184 30.15 -8.61 -15.32
N HIS A 185 30.18 -7.46 -14.64
CA HIS A 185 29.50 -7.28 -13.36
C HIS A 185 27.97 -7.45 -13.45
N PHE A 186 27.34 -6.99 -14.54
CA PHE A 186 25.89 -7.18 -14.74
C PHE A 186 25.55 -8.62 -15.10
N ILE A 187 26.43 -9.30 -15.84
CA ILE A 187 26.28 -10.72 -16.16
C ILE A 187 26.30 -11.54 -14.87
N ASP A 188 27.21 -11.24 -13.95
CA ASP A 188 27.30 -11.93 -12.65
C ASP A 188 26.06 -11.67 -11.78
N ILE A 189 25.58 -10.42 -11.72
CA ILE A 189 24.36 -10.07 -10.99
C ILE A 189 23.14 -10.83 -11.57
N HIS A 190 23.04 -10.91 -12.89
CA HIS A 190 21.96 -11.63 -13.56
C HIS A 190 22.04 -13.14 -13.33
N LYS A 191 23.24 -13.74 -13.42
CA LYS A 191 23.45 -15.17 -13.12
C LYS A 191 23.07 -15.50 -11.67
N ALA A 192 23.46 -14.65 -10.72
CA ALA A 192 23.08 -14.81 -9.31
C ALA A 192 21.55 -14.72 -9.13
N ALA A 193 20.89 -13.81 -9.86
CA ALA A 193 19.43 -13.69 -9.84
C ALA A 193 18.72 -14.91 -10.44
N ASP A 194 19.15 -15.35 -11.62
CA ASP A 194 18.53 -16.45 -12.37
C ASP A 194 18.66 -17.79 -11.64
N SER A 195 19.83 -18.05 -11.04
CA SER A 195 20.10 -19.24 -10.22
C SER A 195 19.43 -19.24 -8.85
N GLY A 196 18.84 -18.12 -8.41
CA GLY A 196 18.23 -18.01 -7.09
C GLY A 196 19.20 -17.76 -5.93
N ALA A 197 20.46 -17.41 -6.21
CA ALA A 197 21.50 -17.09 -5.22
C ALA A 197 21.35 -15.69 -4.60
N TRP A 198 20.36 -15.51 -3.72
CA TRP A 198 20.03 -14.19 -3.12
C TRP A 198 21.20 -13.53 -2.38
N ALA A 199 21.98 -14.30 -1.61
CA ALA A 199 23.10 -13.76 -0.83
C ALA A 199 24.20 -13.18 -1.74
N GLU A 200 24.50 -13.89 -2.83
CA GLU A 200 25.48 -13.46 -3.83
C GLU A 200 25.00 -12.21 -4.58
N PHE A 201 23.74 -12.19 -4.98
CA PHE A 201 23.12 -11.01 -5.58
C PHE A 201 23.19 -9.79 -4.66
N VAL A 202 22.85 -9.93 -3.37
CA VAL A 202 22.94 -8.82 -2.41
C VAL A 202 24.37 -8.31 -2.31
N LYS A 203 25.36 -9.21 -2.28
CA LYS A 203 26.79 -8.84 -2.24
C LYS A 203 27.21 -8.07 -3.50
N LEU A 204 26.86 -8.56 -4.68
CA LEU A 204 27.18 -7.93 -5.96
C LEU A 204 26.48 -6.57 -6.12
N MET A 205 25.29 -6.40 -5.57
CA MET A 205 24.54 -5.14 -5.57
C MET A 205 25.09 -4.09 -4.58
N GLY A 206 26.19 -4.38 -3.88
CA GLY A 206 26.87 -3.48 -2.94
C GLY A 206 26.71 -3.88 -1.45
N GLY A 207 25.96 -4.93 -1.16
CA GLY A 207 25.75 -5.45 0.20
C GLY A 207 24.56 -4.84 0.95
N VAL A 208 24.33 -5.33 2.17
CA VAL A 208 23.14 -5.02 3.00
C VAL A 208 23.08 -3.57 3.50
N PHE A 209 24.22 -2.87 3.55
CA PHE A 209 24.28 -1.47 4.01
C PHE A 209 24.46 -0.46 2.88
N CYS A 210 24.47 -0.92 1.62
CA CYS A 210 24.60 -0.05 0.46
C CYS A 210 23.38 0.87 0.35
N LYS A 211 23.62 2.18 0.21
CA LYS A 211 22.52 3.13 0.01
C LYS A 211 21.86 2.86 -1.34
N ARG A 212 20.57 3.16 -1.44
CA ARG A 212 19.79 2.87 -2.64
C ARG A 212 20.39 3.49 -3.91
N ASN A 213 20.93 4.71 -3.83
CA ASN A 213 21.58 5.41 -4.95
C ASN A 213 22.96 4.86 -5.33
N GLU A 214 23.55 4.01 -4.50
CA GLU A 214 24.89 3.44 -4.68
C GLU A 214 24.83 1.97 -5.15
N GLN A 215 23.63 1.40 -5.27
CA GLN A 215 23.45 0.03 -5.79
C GLN A 215 23.87 -0.07 -7.26
N ALA A 216 24.38 -1.25 -7.67
CA ALA A 216 24.89 -1.46 -9.03
C ALA A 216 23.82 -1.32 -10.13
N ILE A 217 22.57 -1.72 -9.85
CA ILE A 217 21.45 -1.69 -10.81
C ILE A 217 20.21 -1.07 -10.17
N HIS A 218 19.48 -0.25 -10.93
CA HIS A 218 18.20 0.32 -10.51
C HIS A 218 17.13 0.14 -11.60
N PRO A 219 15.85 0.01 -11.21
CA PRO A 219 14.76 0.08 -12.18
C PRO A 219 14.72 1.45 -12.86
N LEU A 220 14.75 1.48 -14.19
CA LEU A 220 14.53 2.69 -14.97
C LEU A 220 13.02 2.89 -15.15
N TYR A 221 12.50 4.00 -14.62
CA TYR A 221 11.12 4.43 -14.90
C TYR A 221 11.16 5.45 -16.05
N LYS A 222 10.82 5.01 -17.26
CA LYS A 222 10.69 5.88 -18.43
C LYS A 222 9.20 6.17 -18.68
N GLU A 223 8.84 7.44 -18.68
CA GLU A 223 7.52 7.89 -19.11
C GLU A 223 7.37 7.62 -20.61
N GLN A 224 6.28 6.94 -21.00
CA GLN A 224 5.97 6.69 -22.40
C GLN A 224 5.11 7.84 -22.92
N PHE A 225 5.59 8.51 -23.96
CA PHE A 225 4.85 9.56 -24.65
C PHE A 225 4.23 8.98 -25.91
N ALA A 226 2.95 9.28 -26.15
CA ALA A 226 2.34 9.06 -27.44
C ALA A 226 2.96 10.06 -28.44
N THR A 227 3.69 9.58 -29.45
CA THR A 227 4.46 10.42 -30.39
C THR A 227 3.58 11.32 -31.25
N ASP A 228 2.28 11.00 -31.34
CA ASP A 228 1.23 11.68 -32.11
C ASP A 228 0.49 12.75 -31.31
N THR A 229 0.22 12.54 -30.01
CA THR A 229 -0.57 13.48 -29.19
C THR A 229 0.22 14.17 -28.07
N GLY A 230 1.44 13.70 -27.74
CA GLY A 230 2.25 14.25 -26.65
C GLY A 230 1.70 13.97 -25.24
N GLU A 231 0.63 13.18 -25.12
CA GLU A 231 0.06 12.79 -23.84
C GLU A 231 0.90 11.66 -23.19
N LEU A 232 1.02 11.71 -21.87
CA LEU A 232 1.59 10.64 -21.05
C LEU A 232 0.67 9.42 -21.08
N LYS A 233 1.21 8.24 -21.45
CA LYS A 233 0.52 6.96 -21.27
C LYS A 233 0.65 6.43 -19.85
#